data_AF-W7MH39-F1
#
_entry.id   AF-W7MH39-F1
#
_cell.length_a   1.000
_cell.length_b   1.000
_cell.length_c   1.000
_cell.angle_alpha   90.00
_cell.angle_beta   90.00
_cell.angle_gamma   90.00
#
_symmetry.space_group_name_H-M   'P 1'
#
loop_
_entity.id
_entity.type
_entity.pdbx_description
1 polymer ?
#
loop_
_entity_poly.entity_id
_entity_poly.type
_entity_poly.pdbx_seq_one_letter_code
_entity_poly.pdbx_strand_id
1 'polypeptide(L)'
;MSCRSLSLLGDPSSGKTLVGCLIYMCGLELSQLGEFERKGIHYGDILPFYEGRGQSLCFHAPSGVFRVEKSQTPDVAIWVVDSSDTLTWATSAQKLAAMLDSGELQPRERLIIAINKMDSVSWSEKTFNDAAHVFGVLNLNVGTFIIPVSASKGQNVLPDSSEPSWATGLSSRRSGVLGMVSSECLTSLLG
;
A
#
# COMPACT_ATOMS: atom_id res chain seq x y z
N MET A 1 16.16 17.61 -0.76
CA MET A 1 15.28 16.43 -0.76
C MET A 1 14.13 16.70 0.20
N SER A 2 12.88 16.70 -0.26
CA SER A 2 11.72 16.88 0.62
C SER A 2 11.35 15.54 1.27
N CYS A 3 11.21 15.52 2.59
CA CYS A 3 10.61 14.39 3.30
C CYS A 3 9.09 14.50 3.17
N ARG A 4 8.44 13.48 2.61
CA ARG A 4 6.98 13.41 2.49
C ARG A 4 6.39 12.52 3.57
N SER A 5 5.16 12.82 3.95
CA SER A 5 4.37 12.08 4.93
C SER A 5 3.50 11.02 4.24
N LEU A 6 3.49 9.81 4.80
CA LEU A 6 2.68 8.69 4.34
C LEU A 6 1.83 8.15 5.49
N SER A 7 0.50 8.23 5.35
CA SER A 7 -0.41 7.53 6.26
C SER A 7 -0.77 6.16 5.67
N LEU A 8 -0.65 5.12 6.50
CA LEU A 8 -1.07 3.76 6.13
C LEU A 8 -2.24 3.31 6.99
N LEU A 9 -3.37 2.99 6.35
CA LEU A 9 -4.65 2.67 6.97
C LEU A 9 -5.27 1.40 6.33
N GLY A 10 -6.46 1.01 6.78
CA GLY A 10 -7.17 -0.16 6.29
C GLY A 10 -6.98 -1.39 7.18
N ASP A 11 -6.76 -2.56 6.59
CA ASP A 11 -6.56 -3.81 7.32
C ASP A 11 -5.26 -3.76 8.17
N PRO A 12 -5.35 -3.88 9.51
CA PRO A 12 -4.19 -3.75 10.39
C PRO A 12 -3.11 -4.80 10.15
N SER A 13 -3.48 -6.04 9.79
CA SER A 13 -2.52 -7.14 9.62
C SER A 13 -1.71 -6.99 8.32
N SER A 14 -2.42 -6.70 7.25
CA SER A 14 -1.88 -6.46 5.91
C SER A 14 -1.08 -5.17 5.87
N GLY A 15 -1.53 -4.14 6.61
CA GLY A 15 -0.85 -2.86 6.67
C GLY A 15 0.53 -2.93 7.32
N LYS A 16 0.66 -3.63 8.46
CA LYS A 16 1.96 -3.86 9.10
C LYS A 16 2.95 -4.56 8.17
N THR A 17 2.48 -5.59 7.47
CA THR A 17 3.30 -6.34 6.51
C THR A 17 3.76 -5.47 5.36
N LEU A 18 2.89 -4.60 4.83
CA LEU A 18 3.23 -3.70 3.72
C LEU A 18 4.27 -2.64 4.11
N VAL A 19 4.11 -2.01 5.28
CA VAL A 19 5.11 -1.05 5.78
C VAL A 19 6.44 -1.74 6.05
N GLY A 20 6.41 -2.93 6.66
CA GLY A 20 7.62 -3.72 6.88
C GLY A 20 8.34 -4.06 5.58
N CYS A 21 7.58 -4.47 4.56
CA CYS A 21 8.08 -4.75 3.22
C CYS A 21 8.77 -3.51 2.59
N LEU A 22 8.13 -2.34 2.64
CA LEU A 22 8.69 -1.09 2.14
C LEU A 22 9.98 -0.68 2.86
N ILE A 23 10.00 -0.78 4.19
CA ILE A 23 11.19 -0.47 4.99
C ILE A 23 12.31 -1.46 4.68
N TYR A 24 12.01 -2.75 4.64
CA TYR A 24 13.01 -3.78 4.35
C TYR A 24 13.66 -3.56 2.99
N MET A 25 12.85 -3.28 1.97
CA MET A 25 13.35 -3.15 0.60
C MET A 25 13.99 -1.79 0.30
N CYS A 26 13.54 -0.73 0.96
CA CYS A 26 13.88 0.64 0.56
C CYS A 26 14.33 1.56 1.71
N GLY A 27 14.36 1.10 2.96
CA GLY A 27 14.60 1.92 4.14
C GLY A 27 15.73 1.45 5.04
N LEU A 28 16.30 0.27 4.81
CA LEU A 28 17.39 -0.27 5.64
C LEU A 28 18.77 0.09 5.10
N GLU A 29 19.64 0.55 5.99
CA GLU A 29 21.08 0.52 5.75
C GLU A 29 21.61 -0.93 5.79
N LEU A 30 22.73 -1.19 5.14
CA LEU A 30 23.35 -2.54 5.11
C LEU A 30 23.63 -3.11 6.51
N SER A 31 23.96 -2.25 7.46
CA SER A 31 24.17 -2.61 8.87
C SER A 31 22.89 -3.13 9.53
N GLN A 32 21.76 -2.51 9.26
CA GLN A 32 20.44 -2.88 9.77
C GLN A 32 19.92 -4.14 9.08
N LEU A 33 20.16 -4.28 7.77
CA LEU A 33 19.82 -5.49 7.02
C LEU A 33 20.51 -6.73 7.61
N GLY A 34 21.81 -6.63 7.88
CA GLY A 34 22.57 -7.70 8.54
C GLY A 34 22.15 -7.97 10.00
N GLU A 35 21.56 -7.00 10.70
CA GLU A 35 20.92 -7.25 12.00
C GLU A 35 19.63 -8.06 11.83
N PHE A 36 18.82 -7.74 10.82
CA PHE A 36 17.53 -8.37 10.59
C PHE A 36 17.70 -9.83 10.15
N GLU A 37 18.65 -10.08 9.24
CA GLU A 37 18.98 -11.44 8.80
C GLU A 37 19.48 -12.31 9.95
N ARG A 38 20.38 -11.79 10.80
CA ARG A 38 20.90 -12.53 11.97
C ARG A 38 19.83 -12.83 13.01
N LYS A 39 18.85 -11.94 13.17
CA LYS A 39 17.77 -12.08 14.14
C LYS A 39 16.52 -12.78 13.59
N GLY A 40 16.50 -13.10 12.30
CA GLY A 40 15.33 -13.68 11.64
C GLY A 40 14.11 -12.76 11.68
N ILE A 41 14.31 -11.44 11.59
CA ILE A 41 13.20 -10.46 11.62
C ILE A 41 12.42 -10.55 10.31
N HIS A 42 11.14 -10.89 10.40
CA HIS A 42 10.23 -10.91 9.26
C HIS A 42 9.53 -9.54 9.08
N TYR A 43 8.91 -9.29 7.92
CA TYR A 43 8.29 -7.98 7.62
C TYR A 43 7.29 -7.51 8.68
N GLY A 44 6.49 -8.41 9.25
CA GLY A 44 5.53 -8.06 10.31
C GLY A 44 6.19 -7.58 11.61
N ASP A 45 7.45 -7.92 11.85
CA ASP A 45 8.19 -7.63 13.08
C ASP A 45 9.02 -6.33 13.00
N ILE A 46 9.14 -5.77 11.79
CA ILE A 46 9.92 -4.55 11.54
C ILE A 46 9.31 -3.36 12.26
N LEU A 47 7.98 -3.18 12.21
CA LEU A 47 7.34 -2.05 12.89
C LEU A 47 7.55 -2.12 14.41
N PRO A 48 7.24 -3.25 15.10
CA PRO A 48 7.55 -3.42 16.52
C PRO A 48 9.02 -3.15 16.86
N PHE A 49 9.96 -3.56 15.99
CA PHE A 49 11.38 -3.33 16.19
C PHE A 49 11.74 -1.83 16.25
N TYR A 50 11.18 -1.02 15.34
CA TYR A 50 11.42 0.43 15.29
C TYR A 50 10.65 1.18 16.37
N GLU A 51 9.38 0.82 16.61
CA GLU A 51 8.54 1.42 17.66
C GLU A 51 9.17 1.25 19.05
N GLY A 52 9.69 0.06 19.35
CA GLY A 52 10.38 -0.21 20.62
C GLY A 52 11.68 0.59 20.82
N ARG A 53 12.22 1.20 19.75
CA ARG A 53 13.45 2.02 19.78
C ARG A 53 13.16 3.52 19.65
N GLY A 54 11.89 3.93 19.53
CA GLY A 54 11.52 5.32 19.28
C GLY A 54 12.06 5.87 17.96
N GLN A 55 12.34 5.01 16.99
CA GLN A 55 12.88 5.40 15.69
C GLN A 55 11.76 5.71 14.70
N SER A 56 11.96 6.73 13.87
CA SER A 56 11.02 7.05 12.80
C SER A 56 11.05 5.97 11.73
N LEU A 57 9.87 5.57 11.27
CA LEU A 57 9.71 4.65 10.15
C LEU A 57 9.87 5.45 8.85
N CYS A 58 11.02 5.28 8.18
CA CYS A 58 11.30 5.96 6.91
C CYS A 58 11.75 4.97 5.84
N PHE A 59 11.48 5.28 4.58
CA PHE A 59 12.00 4.56 3.43
C PHE A 59 12.19 5.49 2.23
N HIS A 60 13.00 5.07 1.27
CA HIS A 60 13.28 5.82 0.04
C HIS A 60 12.36 5.37 -1.10
N ALA A 61 11.78 6.32 -1.81
CA ALA A 61 11.12 6.13 -3.10
C ALA A 61 11.83 6.99 -4.17
N PRO A 62 11.57 6.79 -5.48
CA PRO A 62 12.25 7.54 -6.54
C PRO A 62 12.20 9.07 -6.34
N SER A 63 11.06 9.58 -5.87
CA SER A 63 10.85 11.01 -5.64
C SER A 63 11.33 11.56 -4.29
N GLY A 64 11.86 10.71 -3.40
CA GLY A 64 12.45 11.15 -2.14
C GLY A 64 12.19 10.23 -0.95
N VAL A 65 12.34 10.78 0.25
CA VAL A 65 12.17 10.04 1.51
C VAL A 65 10.71 10.14 1.97
N PHE A 66 10.12 9.02 2.30
CA PHE A 66 8.81 8.94 2.94
C PHE A 66 8.95 8.60 4.42
N ARG A 67 8.20 9.30 5.26
CA ARG A 67 8.01 9.01 6.67
C ARG A 67 6.62 8.43 6.88
N VAL A 68 6.56 7.25 7.48
CA VAL A 68 5.30 6.60 7.83
C VAL A 68 4.83 7.17 9.16
N GLU A 69 3.67 7.83 9.13
CA GLU A 69 3.08 8.47 10.30
C GLU A 69 1.56 8.52 10.19
N LYS A 70 0.87 8.65 11.33
CA LYS A 70 -0.57 8.92 11.32
C LYS A 70 -0.77 10.43 11.25
N SER A 71 -1.18 10.92 10.08
CA SER A 71 -1.54 12.32 9.85
C SER A 71 -2.93 12.42 9.24
N GLN A 72 -3.67 13.48 9.62
CA GLN A 72 -4.94 13.83 9.00
C GLN A 72 -4.75 14.32 7.55
N THR A 73 -3.66 15.03 7.27
CA THR A 73 -3.38 15.61 5.94
C THR A 73 -2.03 15.13 5.39
N PRO A 74 -1.84 13.81 5.20
CA PRO A 74 -0.57 13.30 4.69
C PRO A 74 -0.37 13.72 3.23
N ASP A 75 0.88 13.72 2.75
CA ASP A 75 1.15 13.93 1.33
C ASP A 75 0.57 12.77 0.51
N VAL A 76 0.75 11.54 0.99
CA VAL A 76 0.18 10.33 0.38
C VAL A 76 -0.53 9.49 1.45
N ALA A 77 -1.62 8.83 1.07
CA ALA A 77 -2.24 7.80 1.90
C ALA A 77 -2.30 6.46 1.15
N ILE A 78 -2.03 5.37 1.86
CA ILE A 78 -2.27 4.00 1.38
C ILE A 78 -3.39 3.38 2.22
N TRP A 79 -4.46 2.96 1.57
CA TRP A 79 -5.51 2.14 2.15
C TRP A 79 -5.29 0.68 1.79
N VAL A 80 -5.00 -0.16 2.78
CA VAL A 80 -4.68 -1.57 2.57
C VAL A 80 -5.94 -2.43 2.71
N VAL A 81 -6.17 -3.29 1.73
CA VAL A 81 -7.31 -4.21 1.66
C VAL A 81 -6.79 -5.63 1.60
N ASP A 82 -7.35 -6.54 2.39
CA ASP A 82 -7.02 -7.95 2.32
C ASP A 82 -7.84 -8.63 1.19
N SER A 83 -7.17 -9.14 0.15
CA SER A 83 -7.83 -9.81 -0.97
C SER A 83 -8.41 -11.17 -0.60
N SER A 84 -7.97 -11.79 0.49
CA SER A 84 -8.48 -13.09 0.95
C SER A 84 -9.76 -12.98 1.79
N ASP A 85 -10.03 -11.79 2.34
CA ASP A 85 -11.20 -11.54 3.18
C ASP A 85 -12.31 -10.82 2.40
N THR A 86 -12.97 -11.56 1.50
CA THR A 86 -13.99 -11.02 0.59
C THR A 86 -15.20 -10.43 1.30
N LEU A 87 -15.45 -10.81 2.56
CA LEU A 87 -16.61 -10.36 3.34
C LEU A 87 -16.43 -8.94 3.89
N THR A 88 -15.20 -8.47 4.03
CA THR A 88 -14.90 -7.16 4.64
C THR A 88 -14.77 -6.01 3.66
N TRP A 89 -14.68 -6.28 2.35
CA TRP A 89 -14.41 -5.25 1.34
C TRP A 89 -15.41 -4.10 1.38
N ALA A 90 -16.71 -4.41 1.45
CA ALA A 90 -17.76 -3.39 1.47
C ALA A 90 -17.67 -2.51 2.72
N THR A 91 -17.48 -3.12 3.90
CA THR A 91 -17.30 -2.38 5.17
C THR A 91 -16.01 -1.56 5.16
N SER A 92 -14.93 -2.08 4.56
CA SER A 92 -13.66 -1.37 4.41
C SER A 92 -13.81 -0.14 3.50
N ALA A 93 -14.51 -0.27 2.37
CA ALA A 93 -14.81 0.84 1.47
C ALA A 93 -15.70 1.90 2.13
N GLN A 94 -16.74 1.49 2.87
CA GLN A 94 -17.58 2.40 3.65
C GLN A 94 -16.77 3.17 4.70
N LYS A 95 -15.83 2.50 5.38
CA LYS A 95 -14.95 3.15 6.36
C LYS A 95 -14.03 4.18 5.70
N LEU A 96 -13.43 3.83 4.56
CA LEU A 96 -12.61 4.78 3.79
C LEU A 96 -13.45 6.00 3.38
N ALA A 97 -14.64 5.78 2.82
CA ALA A 97 -15.54 6.86 2.41
C ALA A 97 -15.89 7.78 3.60
N ALA A 98 -16.28 7.20 4.74
CA ALA A 98 -16.61 7.97 5.94
C ALA A 98 -15.43 8.84 6.42
N MET A 99 -14.19 8.32 6.37
CA MET A 99 -13.00 9.09 6.78
C MET A 99 -12.67 10.23 5.81
N LEU A 100 -12.91 10.04 4.52
CA LEU A 100 -12.74 11.08 3.51
C LEU A 100 -13.81 12.16 3.66
N ASP A 101 -15.08 11.75 3.84
CA ASP A 101 -16.23 12.66 3.98
C ASP A 101 -16.18 13.46 5.29
N SER A 102 -15.73 12.85 6.40
CA SER A 102 -15.57 13.53 7.68
C SER A 102 -14.32 14.42 7.73
N GLY A 103 -13.41 14.28 6.76
CA GLY A 103 -12.13 14.96 6.73
C GLY A 103 -11.11 14.41 7.73
N GLU A 104 -11.34 13.24 8.33
CA GLU A 104 -10.35 12.51 9.13
C GLU A 104 -9.13 12.07 8.31
N LEU A 105 -9.30 11.89 7.00
CA LEU A 105 -8.22 11.60 6.05
C LEU A 105 -8.34 12.52 4.84
N GLN A 106 -7.33 13.33 4.59
CA GLN A 106 -7.28 14.28 3.47
C GLN A 106 -5.88 14.26 2.82
N PRO A 107 -5.60 13.26 1.97
CA PRO A 107 -4.31 13.15 1.29
C PRO A 107 -4.11 14.33 0.33
N ARG A 108 -2.93 14.96 0.36
CA ARG A 108 -2.66 16.17 -0.43
C ARG A 108 -2.33 15.88 -1.89
N GLU A 109 -1.61 14.78 -2.15
CA GLU A 109 -1.17 14.42 -3.50
C GLU A 109 -2.02 13.28 -4.08
N ARG A 110 -2.10 12.15 -3.38
CA ARG A 110 -2.69 10.92 -3.93
C ARG A 110 -3.18 9.96 -2.84
N LEU A 111 -4.14 9.12 -3.22
CA LEU A 111 -4.63 7.99 -2.43
C LEU A 111 -4.32 6.69 -3.19
N ILE A 112 -3.75 5.70 -2.54
CA ILE A 112 -3.45 4.40 -3.15
C ILE A 112 -4.23 3.33 -2.38
N ILE A 113 -5.05 2.57 -3.08
CA ILE A 113 -5.77 1.42 -2.54
C ILE A 113 -4.97 0.18 -2.93
N ALA A 114 -4.28 -0.40 -1.95
CA ALA A 114 -3.45 -1.57 -2.13
C ALA A 114 -4.25 -2.83 -1.79
N ILE A 115 -4.68 -3.58 -2.81
CA ILE A 115 -5.31 -4.90 -2.67
C ILE A 115 -4.20 -5.91 -2.39
N ASN A 116 -3.96 -6.17 -1.10
CA ASN A 116 -2.85 -6.96 -0.59
C ASN A 116 -3.22 -8.43 -0.41
N LYS A 117 -2.20 -9.29 -0.21
CA LYS A 117 -2.29 -10.76 -0.11
C LYS A 117 -2.76 -11.44 -1.40
N MET A 118 -2.45 -10.86 -2.56
CA MET A 118 -2.80 -11.44 -3.86
C MET A 118 -2.20 -12.84 -4.05
N ASP A 119 -1.07 -13.15 -3.40
CA ASP A 119 -0.48 -14.50 -3.37
C ASP A 119 -1.41 -15.54 -2.72
N SER A 120 -2.18 -15.15 -1.71
CA SER A 120 -3.13 -16.04 -1.01
C SER A 120 -4.35 -16.40 -1.86
N VAL A 121 -4.66 -15.57 -2.86
CA VAL A 121 -5.73 -15.81 -3.84
C VAL A 121 -5.17 -16.17 -5.21
N SER A 122 -3.94 -16.70 -5.25
CA SER A 122 -3.25 -17.16 -6.47
C SER A 122 -3.24 -16.12 -7.59
N TRP A 123 -3.17 -14.83 -7.21
CA TRP A 123 -3.23 -13.71 -8.12
C TRP A 123 -4.42 -13.74 -9.09
N SER A 124 -5.61 -14.06 -8.58
CA SER A 124 -6.85 -14.06 -9.36
C SER A 124 -7.24 -12.65 -9.85
N GLU A 125 -7.23 -12.44 -11.17
CA GLU A 125 -7.70 -11.19 -11.81
C GLU A 125 -9.16 -10.88 -11.41
N LYS A 126 -9.99 -11.92 -11.33
CA LYS A 126 -11.39 -11.77 -10.90
C LYS A 126 -11.48 -11.24 -9.48
N THR A 127 -10.72 -11.81 -8.54
CA THR A 127 -10.72 -11.39 -7.14
C THR A 127 -10.26 -9.94 -7.01
N PHE A 128 -9.23 -9.57 -7.76
CA PHE A 128 -8.78 -8.17 -7.82
C PHE A 128 -9.87 -7.25 -8.38
N ASN A 129 -10.47 -7.58 -9.52
CA ASN A 129 -11.50 -6.76 -10.15
C ASN A 129 -12.75 -6.61 -9.28
N ASP A 130 -13.17 -7.68 -8.61
CA ASP A 130 -14.30 -7.66 -7.67
C ASP A 130 -14.01 -6.73 -6.48
N ALA A 131 -12.81 -6.83 -5.89
CA ALA A 131 -12.38 -5.91 -4.84
C ALA A 131 -12.27 -4.48 -5.35
N ALA A 132 -11.58 -4.25 -6.47
CA ALA A 132 -11.39 -2.94 -7.07
C ALA A 132 -12.72 -2.28 -7.42
N HIS A 133 -13.72 -3.03 -7.87
CA HIS A 133 -15.06 -2.52 -8.16
C HIS A 133 -15.74 -1.97 -6.90
N VAL A 134 -15.61 -2.63 -5.74
CA VAL A 134 -16.17 -2.16 -4.47
C VAL A 134 -15.61 -0.80 -4.06
N PHE A 135 -14.34 -0.53 -4.35
CA PHE A 135 -13.71 0.77 -4.06
C PHE A 135 -13.86 1.78 -5.20
N GLY A 136 -13.96 1.32 -6.44
CA GLY A 136 -14.08 2.18 -7.63
C GLY A 136 -15.38 2.97 -7.67
N VAL A 137 -16.44 2.46 -7.04
CA VAL A 137 -17.74 3.16 -6.90
C VAL A 137 -17.72 4.33 -5.90
N LEU A 138 -16.63 4.51 -5.16
CA LEU A 138 -16.47 5.66 -4.26
C LEU A 138 -16.18 6.93 -5.06
N ASN A 139 -16.80 8.04 -4.67
CA ASN A 139 -16.56 9.34 -5.30
C ASN A 139 -15.27 9.98 -4.75
N LEU A 140 -14.12 9.55 -5.25
CA LEU A 140 -12.81 9.92 -4.71
C LEU A 140 -12.25 11.15 -5.42
N ASN A 141 -12.20 12.30 -4.75
CA ASN A 141 -11.79 13.59 -5.33
C ASN A 141 -10.28 13.74 -5.61
N VAL A 142 -9.45 12.76 -5.21
CA VAL A 142 -7.98 12.83 -5.27
C VAL A 142 -7.47 11.75 -6.21
N GLY A 143 -6.36 11.98 -6.92
CA GLY A 143 -5.72 11.03 -7.83
C GLY A 143 -5.55 9.66 -7.17
N THR A 144 -6.53 8.79 -7.39
CA THR A 144 -6.65 7.52 -6.69
C THR A 144 -6.20 6.39 -7.59
N PHE A 145 -5.31 5.58 -7.07
CA PHE A 145 -4.81 4.38 -7.75
C PHE A 145 -5.25 3.14 -7.00
N ILE A 146 -5.68 2.10 -7.72
CA ILE A 146 -5.94 0.78 -7.15
C ILE A 146 -4.92 -0.19 -7.74
N ILE A 147 -4.15 -0.86 -6.88
CA ILE A 147 -3.10 -1.80 -7.30
C ILE A 147 -3.21 -3.14 -6.58
N PRO A 148 -2.92 -4.26 -7.27
CA PRO A 148 -2.73 -5.57 -6.64
C PRO A 148 -1.32 -5.66 -6.05
N VAL A 149 -1.15 -6.11 -4.80
CA VAL A 149 0.17 -6.33 -4.20
C VAL A 149 0.22 -7.63 -3.40
N SER A 150 1.42 -8.16 -3.20
CA SER A 150 1.69 -9.12 -2.14
C SER A 150 2.86 -8.64 -1.30
N ALA A 151 2.55 -8.01 -0.16
CA ALA A 151 3.55 -7.50 0.76
C ALA A 151 4.45 -8.60 1.34
N SER A 152 3.89 -9.77 1.64
CA SER A 152 4.64 -10.92 2.18
C SER A 152 5.65 -11.48 1.17
N LYS A 153 5.42 -11.29 -0.13
CA LYS A 153 6.29 -11.74 -1.22
C LYS A 153 7.08 -10.62 -1.89
N GLY A 154 6.84 -9.36 -1.52
CA GLY A 154 7.44 -8.18 -2.18
C GLY A 154 6.95 -7.94 -3.61
N GLN A 155 5.86 -8.57 -4.03
CA GLN A 155 5.34 -8.49 -5.40
C GLN A 155 4.46 -7.26 -5.59
N ASN A 156 4.61 -6.62 -6.75
CA ASN A 156 4.12 -5.30 -7.17
C ASN A 156 4.44 -4.15 -6.21
N VAL A 157 5.48 -4.31 -5.39
CA VAL A 157 6.01 -3.22 -4.55
C VAL A 157 7.14 -2.50 -5.27
N LEU A 158 8.01 -3.25 -5.96
CA LEU A 158 9.12 -2.76 -6.78
C LEU A 158 8.93 -3.13 -8.27
N PRO A 159 9.53 -2.39 -9.22
CA PRO A 159 9.29 -2.58 -10.66
C PRO A 159 9.67 -3.97 -11.22
N ASP A 160 10.63 -4.66 -10.59
CA ASP A 160 11.20 -5.91 -11.11
C ASP A 160 10.56 -7.18 -10.51
N SER A 161 9.44 -7.04 -9.79
CA SER A 161 8.84 -8.18 -9.11
C SER A 161 8.05 -9.07 -10.07
N SER A 162 8.16 -10.40 -9.92
CA SER A 162 7.46 -11.35 -10.79
C SER A 162 5.94 -11.31 -10.53
N GLU A 163 5.20 -10.72 -11.45
CA GLU A 163 3.75 -10.60 -11.41
C GLU A 163 3.06 -11.45 -12.49
N PRO A 164 1.77 -11.76 -12.34
CA PRO A 164 1.01 -12.39 -13.40
C PRO A 164 0.82 -11.43 -14.59
N SER A 165 0.79 -12.00 -15.79
CA SER A 165 0.70 -11.23 -17.04
C SER A 165 -0.50 -10.29 -17.14
N TRP A 166 -1.60 -10.57 -16.42
CA TRP A 166 -2.79 -9.71 -16.42
C TRP A 166 -2.55 -8.41 -15.62
N ALA A 167 -1.75 -8.45 -14.55
CA ALA A 167 -1.45 -7.28 -13.72
C ALA A 167 -0.59 -6.27 -14.48
N THR A 168 0.39 -6.75 -15.25
CA THR A 168 1.17 -5.93 -16.20
C THR A 168 0.31 -5.35 -17.33
N GLY A 169 -0.83 -5.99 -17.65
CA GLY A 169 -1.78 -5.59 -18.69
C GLY A 169 -2.83 -4.58 -18.24
N LEU A 170 -2.80 -4.11 -16.98
CA LEU A 170 -3.77 -3.16 -16.41
C LEU A 170 -3.68 -1.73 -17.00
N SER A 171 -2.86 -1.53 -18.05
CA SER A 171 -2.57 -0.25 -18.71
C SER A 171 -3.81 0.65 -18.81
N SER A 172 -3.89 1.63 -17.90
CA SER A 172 -4.87 2.71 -17.82
C SER A 172 -6.26 2.37 -18.37
N ARG A 173 -6.86 1.25 -17.95
CA ARG A 173 -8.30 1.09 -18.15
C ARG A 173 -8.96 2.14 -17.26
N ARG A 174 -9.45 3.22 -17.89
CA ARG A 174 -10.54 4.01 -17.33
C ARG A 174 -11.74 3.08 -17.20
N SER A 175 -11.80 2.32 -16.11
CA SER A 175 -13.10 1.88 -15.61
C SER A 175 -13.91 3.15 -15.44
N GLY A 176 -15.15 3.20 -15.91
CA GLY A 176 -15.97 4.42 -15.97
C GLY A 176 -16.35 5.01 -14.60
N VAL A 177 -15.58 4.71 -13.55
CA VAL A 177 -15.82 4.97 -12.13
C VAL A 177 -14.50 5.47 -11.53
N LEU A 178 -14.58 6.42 -10.60
CA LEU A 178 -13.56 7.41 -10.20
C LEU A 178 -12.19 6.92 -9.64
N GLY A 179 -11.75 5.68 -9.89
CA GLY A 179 -10.42 5.17 -9.52
C GLY A 179 -9.65 4.60 -10.72
N MET A 180 -8.38 4.97 -10.87
CA MET A 180 -7.52 4.39 -11.91
C MET A 180 -6.92 3.08 -11.41
N VAL A 181 -7.29 1.97 -12.04
CA VAL A 181 -6.55 0.72 -11.89
C VAL A 181 -5.19 0.90 -12.58
N SER A 182 -4.11 0.68 -11.85
CA SER A 182 -2.76 0.89 -12.35
C SER A 182 -1.99 -0.42 -12.50
N SER A 183 -1.23 -0.54 -13.59
CA SER A 183 -0.20 -1.55 -13.77
C SER A 183 1.14 -1.14 -13.14
N GLU A 184 1.23 0.06 -12.57
CA GLU A 184 2.45 0.53 -11.91
C GLU A 184 2.60 -0.11 -10.52
N CYS A 185 3.85 -0.40 -10.15
CA CYS A 185 4.16 -0.86 -8.81
C CYS A 185 4.03 0.26 -7.77
N LEU A 186 3.90 -0.14 -6.51
CA LEU A 186 3.64 0.78 -5.40
C LEU A 186 4.69 1.90 -5.32
N THR A 187 5.98 1.59 -5.48
CA THR A 187 7.04 2.60 -5.39
C THR A 187 7.04 3.59 -6.55
N SER A 188 6.69 3.17 -7.76
CA SER A 188 6.46 4.09 -8.90
C SER A 188 5.33 5.06 -8.60
N LEU A 189 4.23 4.56 -8.01
CA LEU A 189 3.10 5.38 -7.59
C LEU A 189 3.39 6.30 -6.41
N LEU A 190 4.53 6.18 -5.74
CA LEU A 190 4.97 7.16 -4.74
C LEU A 190 5.73 8.34 -5.38
N GLY A 191 5.91 8.30 -6.71
CA GLY A 191 6.56 9.34 -7.52
C GLY A 191 8.03 9.06 -7.70
#